data_AF-A0A0G1IKH7-F1
#
_entry.id   AF-A0A0G1IKH7-F1
#
_cell.length_a   1.000
_cell.length_b   1.000
_cell.length_c   1.000
_cell.angle_alpha   90.00
_cell.angle_beta   90.00
_cell.angle_gamma   90.00
#
_symmetry.space_group_name_H-M   'P 1'
#
loop_
_entity.id
_entity.type
_entity.pdbx_description
1 polymer ?
#
loop_
_entity_poly.entity_id
_entity_poly.type
_entity_poly.pdbx_seq_one_letter_code
_entity_poly.pdbx_strand_id
1 'polypeptide(L)'
;HTLIWMPTIASAMNFSKELTKRGCNLLSDGRPIIGLSLINLAETVFSVEPRALIVPAHIWTPWFSVYGKMGGFESLEEAFGEFANRIYAVETGLSSSPDMNWLIKELDSRAIISFSDAHSGAKLGREATVFEIDERENDEHKIKKQDERMITYEDIVEALKQASLESRALKVGVEDRTSKIEKSNPLSATNPLPPSSMLHLPAFIAYTIEFYPEEGKYHHTGHRDCSVRLTPQETVTKGTTCPVCGKPLTQGVMQRVEELATRIQNSEFRIQNEIKLLYNKEYPSRPPFVMLVPLKEIISEAIGSPVASSKTQLYYEKLVSQFGGEFNVLLHADLPEITKYSTAEISDGVRKVRIGDIVIDPGYDGVFGVVKIWKSDKERALVDTSKEQLGLF
;
A
#
# COMPACT_ATOMS: atom_id res chain seq x y z
N HIS A 1 -12.66 3.43 8.00
CA HIS A 1 -11.99 2.68 9.07
C HIS A 1 -10.72 3.42 9.42
N THR A 2 -10.24 3.20 10.63
CA THR A 2 -9.13 3.97 11.18
C THR A 2 -8.31 3.05 12.05
N LEU A 3 -7.01 2.94 11.77
CA LEU A 3 -6.06 2.30 12.66
C LEU A 3 -5.68 3.30 13.75
N ILE A 4 -5.69 2.84 15.00
CA ILE A 4 -5.30 3.64 16.17
C ILE A 4 -4.17 2.88 16.86
N TRP A 5 -2.97 3.45 16.85
CA TRP A 5 -1.81 2.80 17.46
C TRP A 5 -1.41 3.52 18.74
N MET A 6 -1.43 2.76 19.83
CA MET A 6 -1.12 3.22 21.16
C MET A 6 0.31 2.81 21.53
N PRO A 7 1.10 3.68 22.17
CA PRO A 7 2.48 3.38 22.56
C PRO A 7 2.57 2.29 23.63
N THR A 8 1.53 2.16 24.45
CA THR A 8 1.50 1.19 25.55
C THR A 8 0.14 0.54 25.68
N ILE A 9 0.11 -0.65 26.27
CA ILE A 9 -1.14 -1.34 26.64
C ILE A 9 -1.96 -0.49 27.61
N ALA A 10 -1.31 0.24 28.53
CA ALA A 10 -2.00 1.14 29.47
C ALA A 10 -2.72 2.28 28.74
N SER A 11 -2.08 2.89 27.73
CA SER A 11 -2.71 3.92 26.88
C SER A 11 -3.92 3.35 26.13
N ALA A 12 -3.81 2.14 25.58
CA ALA A 12 -4.94 1.46 24.93
C ALA A 12 -6.10 1.19 25.90
N MET A 13 -5.82 0.71 27.12
CA MET A 13 -6.84 0.48 28.15
C MET A 13 -7.53 1.79 28.59
N ASN A 14 -6.78 2.88 28.72
CA ASN A 14 -7.35 4.19 29.04
C ASN A 14 -8.25 4.71 27.92
N PHE A 15 -7.85 4.51 26.66
CA PHE A 15 -8.66 4.86 25.51
C PHE A 15 -9.96 4.05 25.46
N SER A 16 -9.90 2.73 25.71
CA SER A 16 -11.10 1.89 25.81
C SER A 16 -12.05 2.38 26.91
N LYS A 17 -11.54 2.74 28.09
CA LYS A 17 -12.35 3.29 29.18
C LYS A 17 -13.05 4.60 28.79
N GLU A 18 -12.33 5.50 28.12
CA GLU A 18 -12.89 6.77 27.67
C GLU A 18 -14.00 6.56 26.61
N LEU A 19 -13.80 5.64 25.66
CA LEU A 19 -14.86 5.26 24.71
C LEU A 19 -16.08 4.65 25.41
N THR A 20 -15.90 3.76 26.38
CA THR A 20 -17.01 3.19 27.16
C THR A 20 -17.75 4.26 27.95
N LYS A 21 -17.04 5.22 28.55
CA LYS A 21 -17.63 6.36 29.25
C LYS A 21 -18.50 7.23 28.32
N ARG A 22 -18.13 7.30 27.04
CA ARG A 22 -18.91 7.97 25.98
C ARG A 22 -20.06 7.12 25.43
N GLY A 23 -20.28 5.92 25.97
CA GLY A 23 -21.38 5.03 25.57
C GLY A 23 -21.08 4.15 24.35
N CYS A 24 -19.83 4.11 23.88
CA CYS A 24 -19.45 3.23 22.77
C CYS A 24 -19.45 1.76 23.21
N ASN A 25 -20.13 0.90 22.46
CA ASN A 25 -20.13 -0.54 22.71
C ASN A 25 -18.87 -1.19 22.09
N LEU A 26 -17.88 -1.48 22.93
CA LEU A 26 -16.63 -2.12 22.50
C LEU A 26 -16.68 -3.65 22.56
N LEU A 27 -17.72 -4.23 23.16
CA LEU A 27 -17.84 -5.68 23.37
C LEU A 27 -18.59 -6.38 22.24
N SER A 28 -19.14 -5.64 21.28
CA SER A 28 -19.92 -6.21 20.18
C SER A 28 -19.07 -6.90 19.10
N ASP A 29 -17.85 -6.41 18.86
CA ASP A 29 -17.01 -6.83 17.73
C ASP A 29 -15.52 -6.51 18.01
N GLY A 30 -14.59 -7.23 17.35
CA GLY A 30 -13.17 -6.89 17.36
C GLY A 30 -12.82 -5.58 16.65
N ARG A 31 -13.70 -5.12 15.74
CA ARG A 31 -13.68 -3.78 15.11
C ARG A 31 -15.00 -3.06 15.45
N PRO A 32 -15.11 -2.44 16.64
CA PRO A 32 -16.37 -1.85 17.09
C PRO A 32 -16.77 -0.63 16.26
N ILE A 33 -18.07 -0.53 15.97
CA ILE A 33 -18.68 0.67 15.38
C ILE A 33 -19.09 1.60 16.53
N ILE A 34 -18.36 2.71 16.70
CA ILE A 34 -18.44 3.55 17.90
C ILE A 34 -19.29 4.82 17.73
N GLY A 35 -19.83 5.08 16.53
CA GLY A 35 -20.74 6.21 16.28
C GLY A 35 -20.12 7.61 16.36
N LEU A 36 -18.79 7.71 16.44
CA LEU A 36 -18.08 9.00 16.47
C LEU A 36 -17.71 9.44 15.04
N SER A 37 -17.75 10.76 14.80
CA SER A 37 -17.08 11.36 13.65
C SER A 37 -15.56 11.18 13.76
N LEU A 38 -14.84 11.27 12.64
CA LEU A 38 -13.38 11.19 12.62
C LEU A 38 -12.71 12.31 13.44
N ILE A 39 -13.30 13.51 13.47
CA ILE A 39 -12.85 14.62 14.31
C ILE A 39 -12.99 14.27 15.80
N ASN A 40 -14.17 13.83 16.24
CA ASN A 40 -14.41 13.47 17.64
C ASN A 40 -13.57 12.25 18.07
N LEU A 41 -13.35 11.31 17.16
CA LEU A 41 -12.45 10.19 17.37
C LEU A 41 -11.02 10.67 17.59
N ALA A 42 -10.51 11.54 16.72
CA ALA A 42 -9.16 12.09 16.83
C ALA A 42 -8.97 12.91 18.11
N GLU A 43 -9.93 13.76 18.46
CA GLU A 43 -9.93 14.49 19.73
C GLU A 43 -9.87 13.55 20.94
N THR A 44 -10.68 12.49 20.92
CA THR A 44 -10.70 11.49 21.99
C THR A 44 -9.37 10.74 22.10
N VAL A 45 -8.82 10.29 20.98
CA VAL A 45 -7.51 9.62 20.94
C VAL A 45 -6.42 10.52 21.51
N PHE A 46 -6.32 11.75 21.02
CA PHE A 46 -5.22 12.65 21.37
C PHE A 46 -5.35 13.30 22.76
N SER A 47 -6.57 13.39 23.30
CA SER A 47 -6.77 13.82 24.70
C SER A 47 -6.37 12.73 25.70
N VAL A 48 -6.53 11.46 25.33
CA VAL A 48 -6.09 10.32 26.16
C VAL A 48 -4.58 10.09 26.04
N GLU A 49 -4.06 10.10 24.80
CA GLU A 49 -2.67 9.79 24.51
C GLU A 49 -2.15 10.70 23.38
N PRO A 50 -1.46 11.81 23.72
CA PRO A 50 -0.93 12.74 22.73
C PRO A 50 0.11 12.13 21.79
N ARG A 51 0.75 11.01 22.16
CA ARG A 51 1.74 10.34 21.29
C ARG A 51 1.12 9.29 20.36
N ALA A 52 -0.18 9.00 20.48
CA ALA A 52 -0.86 8.01 19.66
C ALA A 52 -0.75 8.35 18.17
N LEU A 53 -0.85 7.33 17.32
CA LEU A 53 -0.94 7.49 15.88
C LEU A 53 -2.34 7.13 15.41
N ILE A 54 -2.83 7.92 14.46
CA ILE A 54 -4.06 7.67 13.73
C ILE A 54 -3.68 7.52 12.26
N VAL A 55 -4.05 6.38 11.67
CA VAL A 55 -3.84 6.11 10.25
C VAL A 55 -5.20 5.78 9.63
N PRO A 56 -5.68 6.59 8.66
CA PRO A 56 -6.80 6.21 7.82
C PRO A 56 -6.51 4.88 7.12
N ALA A 57 -7.35 3.88 7.39
CA ALA A 57 -7.16 2.54 6.85
C ALA A 57 -7.66 2.46 5.40
N HIS A 58 -6.95 1.68 4.57
CA HIS A 58 -7.31 1.29 3.21
C HIS A 58 -8.10 2.39 2.44
N ILE A 59 -7.45 3.53 2.22
CA ILE A 59 -8.12 4.83 2.01
C ILE A 59 -8.95 4.96 0.71
N TRP A 60 -8.87 3.98 -0.18
CA TRP A 60 -9.57 3.96 -1.47
C TRP A 60 -10.65 2.90 -1.62
N THR A 61 -10.82 1.98 -0.65
CA THR A 61 -11.89 0.97 -0.75
C THR A 61 -13.23 1.68 -0.89
N PRO A 62 -14.14 1.29 -1.81
CA PRO A 62 -15.32 2.12 -2.10
C PRO A 62 -16.20 2.41 -0.87
N TRP A 63 -16.21 1.49 0.10
CA TRP A 63 -16.86 1.63 1.40
C TRP A 63 -15.83 1.75 2.53
N PHE A 64 -16.26 2.39 3.62
CA PHE A 64 -15.52 2.50 4.87
C PHE A 64 -14.09 3.05 4.74
N SER A 65 -13.81 3.88 3.75
CA SER A 65 -12.54 4.56 3.60
C SER A 65 -12.73 6.08 3.54
N VAL A 66 -11.63 6.84 3.56
CA VAL A 66 -11.71 8.30 3.50
C VAL A 66 -12.06 8.76 2.09
N TYR A 67 -11.27 8.38 1.08
CA TYR A 67 -11.44 8.87 -0.30
C TYR A 67 -12.36 8.00 -1.15
N GLY A 68 -12.73 6.82 -0.66
CA GLY A 68 -13.67 5.94 -1.35
C GLY A 68 -15.01 6.64 -1.60
N LYS A 69 -15.61 6.31 -2.73
CA LYS A 69 -16.86 6.91 -3.22
C LYS A 69 -17.95 7.03 -2.15
N MET A 70 -18.15 6.00 -1.34
CA MET A 70 -19.22 5.96 -0.34
C MET A 70 -18.81 6.60 0.99
N GLY A 71 -17.50 6.79 1.23
CA GLY A 71 -16.99 7.57 2.37
C GLY A 71 -17.16 9.06 2.13
N GLY A 72 -16.92 9.50 0.90
CA GLY A 72 -17.33 10.82 0.39
C GLY A 72 -16.40 11.99 0.71
N PHE A 73 -15.35 11.80 1.52
CA PHE A 73 -14.41 12.89 1.80
C PHE A 73 -13.52 13.17 0.57
N GLU A 74 -13.23 14.44 0.36
CA GLU A 74 -12.31 14.92 -0.69
C GLU A 74 -10.93 15.28 -0.13
N SER A 75 -10.80 15.40 1.20
CA SER A 75 -9.51 15.64 1.85
C SER A 75 -9.40 15.08 3.27
N LEU A 76 -8.16 14.92 3.77
CA LEU A 76 -7.94 14.63 5.20
C LEU A 76 -8.38 15.78 6.10
N GLU A 77 -8.36 17.02 5.60
CA GLU A 77 -8.80 18.19 6.34
C GLU A 77 -10.31 18.20 6.55
N GLU A 78 -11.09 17.80 5.55
CA GLU A 78 -12.53 17.58 5.69
C GLU A 78 -12.81 16.44 6.69
N ALA A 79 -12.05 15.35 6.60
CA ALA A 79 -12.25 14.16 7.43
C ALA A 79 -11.86 14.38 8.92
N PHE A 80 -10.70 15.00 9.18
CA PHE A 80 -10.11 15.08 10.52
C PHE A 80 -10.04 16.51 11.09
N GLY A 81 -10.46 17.54 10.34
CA GLY A 81 -10.45 18.92 10.78
C GLY A 81 -9.07 19.39 11.24
N GLU A 82 -9.00 20.03 12.40
CA GLU A 82 -7.74 20.52 12.98
C GLU A 82 -6.69 19.43 13.23
N PHE A 83 -7.11 18.17 13.33
CA PHE A 83 -6.22 17.03 13.55
C PHE A 83 -5.58 16.49 12.26
N ALA A 84 -5.94 17.00 11.07
CA ALA A 84 -5.39 16.52 9.79
C ALA A 84 -3.85 16.62 9.73
N ASN A 85 -3.26 17.64 10.38
CA ASN A 85 -1.81 17.81 10.48
C ASN A 85 -1.11 16.81 11.42
N ARG A 86 -1.89 16.00 12.15
CA ARG A 86 -1.42 14.92 13.03
C ARG A 86 -1.60 13.54 12.40
N ILE A 87 -2.14 13.47 11.19
CA ILE A 87 -2.22 12.26 10.39
C ILE A 87 -0.93 12.15 9.58
N TYR A 88 0.02 11.36 10.08
CA TYR A 88 1.35 11.23 9.49
C TYR A 88 1.44 10.18 8.38
N ALA A 89 0.51 9.23 8.34
CA ALA A 89 0.49 8.17 7.34
C ALA A 89 -0.94 7.85 6.89
N VAL A 90 -1.04 7.27 5.71
CA VAL A 90 -2.28 6.67 5.17
C VAL A 90 -1.98 5.28 4.67
N GLU A 91 -2.95 4.37 4.82
CA GLU A 91 -2.83 3.00 4.33
C GLU A 91 -3.40 2.88 2.90
N THR A 92 -2.64 2.31 1.98
CA THR A 92 -3.07 2.04 0.58
C THR A 92 -4.33 1.17 0.58
N GLY A 93 -4.20 -0.02 1.16
CA GLY A 93 -5.13 -1.13 1.09
C GLY A 93 -5.22 -1.74 -0.31
N LEU A 94 -5.85 -2.91 -0.39
CA LEU A 94 -5.92 -3.77 -1.59
C LEU A 94 -6.55 -3.16 -2.86
N SER A 95 -7.06 -1.93 -2.78
CA SER A 95 -7.71 -1.24 -3.89
C SER A 95 -6.83 -0.16 -4.51
N SER A 96 -5.64 0.11 -3.95
CA SER A 96 -4.69 1.03 -4.56
C SER A 96 -3.25 0.64 -4.30
N SER A 97 -2.36 1.20 -5.11
CA SER A 97 -0.91 1.15 -4.95
C SER A 97 -0.35 2.55 -4.64
N PRO A 98 0.89 2.67 -4.15
CA PRO A 98 1.47 3.97 -3.79
C PRO A 98 1.48 4.99 -4.93
N ASP A 99 1.64 4.57 -6.18
CA ASP A 99 1.61 5.49 -7.32
C ASP A 99 0.24 6.11 -7.60
N MET A 100 -0.85 5.43 -7.29
CA MET A 100 -2.19 6.03 -7.28
C MET A 100 -2.28 7.12 -6.21
N ASN A 101 -1.70 6.89 -5.04
CA ASN A 101 -1.69 7.83 -3.91
C ASN A 101 -0.80 9.05 -4.18
N TRP A 102 0.28 8.88 -4.94
CA TRP A 102 1.16 9.98 -5.32
C TRP A 102 0.48 11.05 -6.19
N LEU A 103 -0.68 10.75 -6.79
CA LEU A 103 -1.45 11.73 -7.57
C LEU A 103 -2.12 12.81 -6.70
N ILE A 104 -2.27 12.55 -5.40
CA ILE A 104 -2.90 13.46 -4.45
C ILE A 104 -1.82 14.36 -3.83
N LYS A 105 -2.05 15.68 -3.79
CA LYS A 105 -1.06 16.69 -3.33
C LYS A 105 -1.07 16.99 -1.83
N GLU A 106 -2.20 16.79 -1.15
CA GLU A 106 -2.07 16.31 0.24
C GLU A 106 -1.36 14.94 0.20
N LEU A 107 -1.18 14.09 1.19
CA LEU A 107 -0.31 12.89 1.03
C LEU A 107 1.19 13.13 0.66
N ASP A 108 1.63 14.28 0.12
CA ASP A 108 3.06 14.65 -0.05
C ASP A 108 3.81 14.76 1.26
N SER A 109 3.10 15.12 2.31
CA SER A 109 3.64 15.22 3.66
C SER A 109 3.28 14.02 4.53
N ARG A 110 2.82 12.91 3.93
CA ARG A 110 2.34 11.71 4.63
C ARG A 110 3.13 10.51 4.14
N ALA A 111 3.45 9.61 5.05
CA ALA A 111 3.92 8.28 4.68
C ALA A 111 2.79 7.49 4.01
N ILE A 112 3.16 6.73 2.98
CA ILE A 112 2.28 5.74 2.37
C ILE A 112 2.71 4.38 2.93
N ILE A 113 1.78 3.69 3.59
CA ILE A 113 2.03 2.39 4.20
C ILE A 113 1.00 1.36 3.73
N SER A 114 1.34 0.10 3.86
CA SER A 114 0.59 -1.00 3.25
C SER A 114 0.55 -2.19 4.20
N PHE A 115 -0.65 -2.70 4.43
CA PHE A 115 -0.92 -3.79 5.37
C PHE A 115 -1.96 -4.75 4.83
N SER A 116 -1.78 -6.02 5.19
CA SER A 116 -2.63 -7.09 4.66
C SER A 116 -4.13 -7.03 4.97
N ASP A 117 -4.57 -6.34 6.03
CA ASP A 117 -5.94 -6.50 6.59
C ASP A 117 -6.36 -8.00 6.67
N ALA A 118 -5.48 -8.82 7.25
CA ALA A 118 -5.58 -10.27 7.20
C ALA A 118 -6.69 -10.82 8.12
N HIS A 119 -7.65 -11.52 7.51
CA HIS A 119 -8.74 -12.21 8.21
C HIS A 119 -8.55 -13.74 8.26
N SER A 120 -7.36 -14.22 7.90
CA SER A 120 -6.96 -15.62 7.95
C SER A 120 -5.44 -15.71 7.90
N GLY A 121 -4.85 -16.73 8.52
CA GLY A 121 -3.39 -16.91 8.50
C GLY A 121 -2.79 -16.93 7.09
N ALA A 122 -3.48 -17.54 6.12
CA ALA A 122 -3.03 -17.60 4.72
C ALA A 122 -3.01 -16.23 3.99
N LYS A 123 -3.66 -15.20 4.54
CA LYS A 123 -3.69 -13.83 3.97
C LYS A 123 -2.73 -12.88 4.70
N LEU A 124 -2.06 -13.35 5.74
CA LEU A 124 -1.11 -12.53 6.50
C LEU A 124 0.05 -12.12 5.59
N GLY A 125 0.38 -10.83 5.60
CA GLY A 125 1.51 -10.31 4.82
C GLY A 125 1.27 -10.23 3.31
N ARG A 126 0.03 -10.32 2.81
CA ARG A 126 -0.25 -10.02 1.39
C ARG A 126 0.06 -8.57 0.99
N GLU A 127 0.08 -7.66 1.95
CA GLU A 127 0.69 -6.33 1.80
C GLU A 127 1.50 -6.07 3.07
N ALA A 128 2.63 -5.38 2.92
CA ALA A 128 3.53 -5.08 4.02
C ALA A 128 4.33 -3.79 3.80
N THR A 129 4.76 -3.20 4.91
CA THR A 129 5.67 -2.06 4.92
C THR A 129 7.00 -2.51 5.50
N VAL A 130 8.09 -2.30 4.78
CA VAL A 130 9.45 -2.64 5.23
C VAL A 130 10.07 -1.43 5.88
N PHE A 131 10.34 -1.55 7.18
CA PHE A 131 11.03 -0.53 7.97
C PHE A 131 12.50 -0.90 8.09
N GLU A 132 13.37 0.09 7.97
CA GLU A 132 14.81 -0.04 8.20
C GLU A 132 15.20 0.90 9.35
N ILE A 133 16.04 0.40 10.25
CA ILE A 133 16.40 1.09 11.49
C ILE A 133 17.92 1.10 11.60
N ASP A 134 18.48 2.29 11.65
CA ASP A 134 19.92 2.49 11.82
C ASP A 134 20.35 2.28 13.29
N GLU A 135 21.60 1.86 13.46
CA GLU A 135 22.23 1.78 14.78
C GLU A 135 22.36 3.19 15.39
N ARG A 136 21.92 3.36 16.64
CA ARG A 136 22.03 4.63 17.38
C ARG A 136 23.30 4.61 18.23
N GLU A 137 24.13 5.66 18.16
CA GLU A 137 25.41 5.76 18.89
C GLU A 137 25.27 5.65 20.44
N ASN A 138 24.09 5.95 20.99
CA ASN A 138 23.81 6.01 22.43
C ASN A 138 22.88 4.90 22.96
N ASP A 139 22.67 3.80 22.22
CA ASP A 139 21.96 2.65 22.79
C ASP A 139 22.83 2.03 23.90
N GLU A 140 22.56 2.38 25.16
CA GLU A 140 23.20 1.80 26.36
C GLU A 140 23.04 0.26 26.41
N HIS A 141 22.10 -0.28 25.63
CA HIS A 141 22.04 -1.68 25.25
C HIS A 141 22.79 -1.88 23.93
N LYS A 142 24.13 -1.94 23.99
CA LYS A 142 24.95 -2.55 22.93
C LYS A 142 24.59 -4.04 22.82
N ILE A 143 23.47 -4.36 22.20
CA ILE A 143 23.14 -5.71 21.76
C ILE A 143 24.21 -6.04 20.72
N LYS A 144 25.11 -6.97 21.06
CA LYS A 144 26.30 -7.36 20.26
C LYS A 144 25.96 -8.09 18.96
N LYS A 145 24.73 -7.97 18.44
CA LYS A 145 24.27 -8.56 17.19
C LYS A 145 23.29 -7.60 16.53
N GLN A 146 23.64 -7.21 15.31
CA GLN A 146 22.83 -6.45 14.36
C GLN A 146 21.46 -7.11 14.09
N ASP A 147 21.32 -8.41 14.38
CA ASP A 147 20.11 -9.23 14.11
C ASP A 147 18.99 -9.18 15.17
N GLU A 148 19.13 -8.47 16.29
CA GLU A 148 18.19 -8.63 17.43
C GLU A 148 17.60 -7.34 18.03
N ARG A 149 17.84 -6.15 17.47
CA ARG A 149 17.11 -4.96 17.94
C ARG A 149 15.65 -5.06 17.48
N MET A 150 14.75 -5.28 18.43
CA MET A 150 13.31 -5.23 18.19
C MET A 150 12.89 -3.83 17.76
N ILE A 151 12.06 -3.73 16.70
CA ILE A 151 11.42 -2.49 16.28
C ILE A 151 10.58 -1.94 17.43
N THR A 152 10.79 -0.68 17.80
CA THR A 152 10.01 0.00 18.85
C THR A 152 8.88 0.84 18.28
N TYR A 153 7.92 1.23 19.13
CA TYR A 153 6.88 2.19 18.74
C TYR A 153 7.48 3.52 18.28
N GLU A 154 8.51 4.00 18.98
CA GLU A 154 9.22 5.22 18.64
C GLU A 154 9.88 5.16 17.27
N ASP A 155 10.48 4.02 16.90
CA ASP A 155 11.07 3.81 15.56
C ASP A 155 10.00 3.91 14.47
N ILE A 156 8.82 3.33 14.71
CA ILE A 156 7.68 3.42 13.78
C ILE A 156 7.18 4.87 13.68
N VAL A 157 6.99 5.57 14.80
CA VAL A 157 6.57 6.98 14.81
C VAL A 157 7.54 7.86 14.02
N GLU A 158 8.83 7.62 14.19
CA GLU A 158 9.89 8.32 13.49
C GLU A 158 9.80 8.09 11.98
N ALA A 159 9.74 6.83 11.55
CA ALA A 159 9.61 6.46 10.15
C ALA A 159 8.37 7.07 9.48
N LEU A 160 7.21 7.06 10.16
CA LEU A 160 5.98 7.66 9.61
C LEU A 160 6.03 9.19 9.51
N LYS A 161 6.79 9.86 10.39
CA LYS A 161 6.90 11.32 10.41
C LYS A 161 7.86 11.87 9.37
N GLN A 162 8.72 11.04 8.80
CA GLN A 162 9.77 11.46 7.85
C GLN A 162 9.20 12.32 6.70
N ALA A 163 8.16 11.86 6.00
CA ALA A 163 7.56 12.60 4.90
C ALA A 163 7.04 13.99 5.32
N SER A 164 6.51 14.11 6.54
CA SER A 164 6.06 15.38 7.11
C SER A 164 7.23 16.33 7.38
N LEU A 165 8.35 15.79 7.90
CA LEU A 165 9.56 16.56 8.19
C LEU A 165 10.24 17.04 6.91
N GLU A 166 10.38 16.17 5.90
CA GLU A 166 10.92 16.53 4.59
C GLU A 166 10.08 17.61 3.90
N SER A 167 8.75 17.47 3.92
CA SER A 167 7.84 18.47 3.36
C SER A 167 7.98 19.84 4.04
N ARG A 168 8.18 19.87 5.38
CA ARG A 168 8.44 21.10 6.12
C ARG A 168 9.80 21.71 5.78
N ALA A 169 10.85 20.89 5.70
CA ALA A 169 12.20 21.36 5.34
C ALA A 169 12.24 21.98 3.94
N LEU A 170 11.53 21.39 2.96
CA LEU A 170 11.37 21.94 1.62
C LEU A 170 10.67 23.31 1.63
N LYS A 171 9.62 23.49 2.43
CA LYS A 171 8.92 24.78 2.55
C LYS A 171 9.82 25.88 3.12
N VAL A 172 10.57 25.59 4.18
CA VAL A 172 11.51 26.55 4.80
C VAL A 172 12.64 26.91 3.83
N GLY A 173 13.19 25.93 3.09
CA GLY A 173 14.23 26.18 2.09
C GLY A 173 13.76 26.98 0.86
N VAL A 174 12.45 26.95 0.55
CA VAL A 174 11.84 27.79 -0.50
C VAL A 174 11.66 29.23 -0.02
N GLU A 175 11.25 29.46 1.24
CA GLU A 175 11.14 30.80 1.84
C GLU A 175 12.51 31.49 1.97
N ASP A 176 13.56 30.74 2.29
CA ASP A 176 14.91 31.30 2.42
C ASP A 176 15.49 31.69 1.03
N ARG A 177 15.11 30.98 -0.03
CA ARG A 177 15.50 31.29 -1.42
C ARG A 177 14.70 32.43 -2.04
N THR A 178 13.43 32.63 -1.66
CA THR A 178 12.64 33.78 -2.13
C THR A 178 13.06 35.09 -1.47
N SER A 179 13.85 35.05 -0.38
CA SER A 179 14.44 36.23 0.26
C SER A 179 15.76 36.73 -0.38
N LYS A 180 16.35 35.97 -1.33
CA LYS A 180 17.62 36.29 -1.99
C LYS A 180 17.59 36.06 -3.50
N ILE A 181 16.78 36.82 -4.22
CA ILE A 181 16.89 36.93 -5.68
C ILE A 181 17.52 38.30 -6.02
N GLU A 182 18.84 38.34 -6.01
CA GLU A 182 19.60 39.30 -6.82
C GLU A 182 20.24 38.59 -8.02
N LYS A 183 20.28 39.34 -9.13
CA LYS A 183 20.47 38.90 -10.51
C LYS A 183 21.80 38.19 -10.77
N SER A 184 21.78 37.04 -11.47
CA SER A 184 22.74 36.76 -12.55
C SER A 184 22.28 35.59 -13.46
N ASN A 185 22.74 35.68 -14.71
CA ASN A 185 22.28 34.99 -15.93
C ASN A 185 22.79 33.53 -16.07
N PRO A 186 22.24 32.74 -17.02
CA PRO A 186 22.40 31.29 -17.07
C PRO A 186 23.59 30.85 -17.92
N LEU A 187 24.18 29.70 -17.56
CA LEU A 187 24.69 28.63 -18.44
C LEU A 187 25.70 27.77 -17.68
N SER A 188 25.42 26.47 -17.54
CA SER A 188 26.38 25.37 -17.66
C SER A 188 25.71 24.07 -17.20
N ALA A 189 25.37 23.23 -18.17
CA ALA A 189 25.02 21.83 -17.95
C ALA A 189 26.31 21.05 -17.67
N THR A 190 26.48 20.63 -16.43
CA THR A 190 27.25 19.47 -15.93
C THR A 190 27.39 19.68 -14.44
N ASN A 191 26.50 19.06 -13.66
CA ASN A 191 26.76 18.85 -12.25
C ASN A 191 26.27 17.45 -11.86
N PRO A 192 27.09 16.66 -11.14
CA PRO A 192 26.64 15.41 -10.54
C PRO A 192 25.49 15.71 -9.57
N LEU A 193 24.59 14.74 -9.39
CA LEU A 193 23.51 14.79 -8.42
C LEU A 193 24.02 15.42 -7.11
N PRO A 194 23.40 16.49 -6.60
CA PRO A 194 23.81 17.03 -5.31
C PRO A 194 23.65 15.92 -4.27
N PRO A 195 24.56 15.80 -3.29
CA PRO A 195 24.33 14.91 -2.16
C PRO A 195 23.08 15.44 -1.47
N SER A 196 21.95 14.75 -1.60
CA SER A 196 20.75 15.16 -0.90
C SER A 196 21.08 14.98 0.57
N SER A 197 21.23 16.09 1.27
CA SER A 197 21.29 16.18 2.72
C SER A 197 19.95 15.66 3.26
N MET A 198 19.78 14.35 3.24
CA MET A 198 18.65 13.69 3.85
C MET A 198 18.78 13.94 5.36
N LEU A 199 17.69 14.36 5.99
CA LEU A 199 17.51 14.11 7.41
C LEU A 199 17.51 12.57 7.53
N HIS A 200 18.68 11.98 7.71
CA HIS A 200 18.81 10.54 7.91
C HIS A 200 18.28 10.28 9.31
N LEU A 201 16.97 10.03 9.38
CA LEU A 201 16.34 9.60 10.61
C LEU A 201 16.78 8.16 10.88
N PRO A 202 17.12 7.82 12.12
CA PRO A 202 17.50 6.45 12.49
C PRO A 202 16.42 5.39 12.28
N ALA A 203 15.20 5.75 11.84
CA ALA A 203 14.20 4.79 11.35
C ALA A 203 13.44 5.38 10.16
N PHE A 204 13.28 4.60 9.10
CA PHE A 204 12.60 5.01 7.87
C PHE A 204 11.86 3.85 7.20
N ILE A 205 10.97 4.19 6.25
CA ILE A 205 10.32 3.19 5.38
C ILE A 205 11.23 2.96 4.18
N ALA A 206 11.76 1.74 4.04
CA ALA A 206 12.62 1.38 2.92
C ALA A 206 11.80 1.20 1.63
N TYR A 207 10.71 0.45 1.70
CA TYR A 207 9.76 0.25 0.61
C TYR A 207 8.46 -0.39 1.11
N THR A 208 7.42 -0.42 0.27
CA THR A 208 6.22 -1.21 0.51
C THR A 208 6.12 -2.40 -0.44
N ILE A 209 5.49 -3.47 0.03
CA ILE A 209 5.13 -4.66 -0.73
C ILE A 209 3.63 -4.60 -0.99
N GLU A 210 3.27 -4.52 -2.26
CA GLU A 210 1.91 -4.32 -2.74
C GLU A 210 1.45 -5.51 -3.57
N PHE A 211 0.14 -5.70 -3.61
CA PHE A 211 -0.50 -6.56 -4.59
C PHE A 211 -1.20 -5.71 -5.65
N TYR A 212 -1.50 -6.33 -6.78
CA TYR A 212 -2.14 -5.67 -7.92
C TYR A 212 -3.57 -5.19 -7.57
N PRO A 213 -3.80 -3.88 -7.40
CA PRO A 213 -5.14 -3.36 -7.11
C PRO A 213 -6.13 -3.62 -8.24
N GLU A 214 -5.64 -3.92 -9.44
CA GLU A 214 -6.42 -4.32 -10.60
C GLU A 214 -7.21 -5.61 -10.38
N GLU A 215 -6.77 -6.49 -9.46
CA GLU A 215 -7.59 -7.63 -9.06
C GLU A 215 -8.87 -7.21 -8.35
N GLY A 216 -8.91 -6.00 -7.78
CA GLY A 216 -10.06 -5.46 -7.06
C GLY A 216 -11.35 -5.42 -7.90
N LYS A 217 -12.46 -5.83 -7.29
CA LYS A 217 -13.81 -5.89 -7.90
C LYS A 217 -14.30 -4.57 -8.53
N TYR A 218 -13.74 -3.45 -8.09
CA TYR A 218 -14.20 -2.12 -8.45
C TYR A 218 -13.03 -1.26 -8.94
N HIS A 219 -11.98 -1.87 -9.51
CA HIS A 219 -10.81 -1.11 -9.95
C HIS A 219 -11.15 -0.12 -11.08
N HIS A 220 -11.74 -0.62 -12.17
CA HIS A 220 -12.23 0.18 -13.30
C HIS A 220 -13.73 0.47 -13.21
N THR A 221 -14.14 1.55 -13.87
CA THR A 221 -15.56 1.90 -14.04
C THR A 221 -16.20 0.92 -15.01
N GLY A 222 -17.40 0.43 -14.70
CA GLY A 222 -18.01 -0.58 -15.55
C GLY A 222 -19.45 -0.93 -15.26
N HIS A 223 -19.94 -1.89 -16.04
CA HIS A 223 -21.26 -2.48 -15.92
C HIS A 223 -21.17 -3.97 -16.26
N ARG A 224 -21.23 -4.81 -15.22
CA ARG A 224 -20.98 -6.25 -15.27
C ARG A 224 -21.94 -6.97 -16.21
N ASP A 225 -23.23 -6.60 -16.17
CA ASP A 225 -24.29 -7.25 -16.95
C ASP A 225 -24.08 -7.06 -18.47
N CYS A 226 -23.38 -5.99 -18.86
CA CYS A 226 -23.05 -5.72 -20.26
C CYS A 226 -21.57 -5.95 -20.60
N SER A 227 -20.78 -6.43 -19.64
CA SER A 227 -19.32 -6.59 -19.77
C SER A 227 -18.60 -5.32 -20.25
N VAL A 228 -19.11 -4.15 -19.85
CA VAL A 228 -18.48 -2.86 -20.17
C VAL A 228 -17.50 -2.54 -19.06
N ARG A 229 -16.25 -2.29 -19.45
CA ARG A 229 -15.18 -1.83 -18.57
C ARG A 229 -14.44 -0.68 -19.24
N LEU A 230 -14.33 0.44 -18.53
CA LEU A 230 -13.69 1.65 -19.00
C LEU A 230 -12.55 2.03 -18.07
N THR A 231 -11.41 2.36 -18.65
CA THR A 231 -10.35 3.11 -17.97
C THR A 231 -10.88 4.49 -17.55
N PRO A 232 -10.20 5.20 -16.63
CA PRO A 232 -10.57 6.57 -16.29
C PRO A 232 -10.62 7.51 -17.51
N GLN A 233 -9.62 7.44 -18.41
CA GLN A 233 -9.56 8.26 -19.63
C GLN A 233 -10.74 7.96 -20.58
N GLU A 234 -11.11 6.69 -20.71
CA GLU A 234 -12.29 6.29 -21.48
C GLU A 234 -13.59 6.77 -20.83
N THR A 235 -13.66 6.81 -19.50
CA THR A 235 -14.85 7.27 -18.79
C THR A 235 -15.06 8.78 -18.98
N VAL A 236 -13.99 9.57 -18.99
CA VAL A 236 -14.05 11.01 -19.31
C VAL A 236 -14.60 11.25 -20.71
N THR A 237 -14.22 10.41 -21.69
CA THR A 237 -14.59 10.61 -23.10
C THR A 237 -15.93 10.00 -23.47
N LYS A 238 -16.27 8.82 -22.93
CA LYS A 238 -17.50 8.07 -23.25
C LYS A 238 -18.65 8.37 -22.28
N GLY A 239 -18.36 9.04 -21.17
CA GLY A 239 -19.31 9.35 -20.10
C GLY A 239 -19.59 8.17 -19.17
N THR A 240 -20.49 8.39 -18.21
CA THR A 240 -20.82 7.43 -17.13
C THR A 240 -22.09 6.62 -17.39
N THR A 241 -22.51 6.53 -18.66
CA THR A 241 -23.71 5.78 -19.07
C THR A 241 -23.29 4.58 -19.90
N CYS A 242 -23.83 3.40 -19.59
CA CYS A 242 -23.50 2.17 -20.30
C CYS A 242 -23.95 2.28 -21.77
N PRO A 243 -23.03 2.12 -22.75
CA PRO A 243 -23.35 2.23 -24.18
C PRO A 243 -24.24 1.08 -24.69
N VAL A 244 -24.37 -0.01 -23.93
CA VAL A 244 -25.14 -1.19 -24.31
C VAL A 244 -26.60 -1.11 -23.85
N CYS A 245 -26.83 -0.70 -22.59
CA CYS A 245 -28.17 -0.74 -22.00
C CYS A 245 -28.71 0.61 -21.48
N GLY A 246 -27.90 1.67 -21.52
CA GLY A 246 -28.30 3.01 -21.06
C GLY A 246 -28.37 3.21 -19.54
N LYS A 247 -28.06 2.19 -18.72
CA LYS A 247 -27.98 2.32 -17.26
C LYS A 247 -26.69 3.03 -16.82
N PRO A 248 -26.65 3.65 -15.62
CA PRO A 248 -25.42 4.21 -15.08
C PRO A 248 -24.32 3.17 -14.90
N LEU A 249 -23.07 3.56 -15.15
CA LEU A 249 -21.89 2.75 -14.83
C LEU A 249 -21.56 2.84 -13.33
N THR A 250 -21.11 1.73 -12.76
CA THR A 250 -20.51 1.71 -11.42
C THR A 250 -19.12 2.32 -11.50
N GLN A 251 -18.96 3.48 -10.87
CA GLN A 251 -17.67 4.16 -10.74
C GLN A 251 -16.61 3.25 -10.10
N GLY A 252 -15.46 3.15 -10.75
CA GLY A 252 -14.29 2.44 -10.24
C GLY A 252 -13.39 3.30 -9.36
N VAL A 253 -12.51 2.65 -8.61
CA VAL A 253 -11.53 3.27 -7.72
C VAL A 253 -10.58 4.17 -8.51
N MET A 254 -10.09 3.72 -9.67
CA MET A 254 -9.21 4.55 -10.50
C MET A 254 -9.86 5.84 -10.97
N GLN A 255 -11.17 5.82 -11.28
CA GLN A 255 -11.90 7.04 -11.62
C GLN A 255 -11.95 7.98 -10.40
N ARG A 256 -12.23 7.45 -9.21
CA ARG A 256 -12.25 8.26 -7.97
C ARG A 256 -10.89 8.84 -7.63
N VAL A 257 -9.80 8.11 -7.87
CA VAL A 257 -8.43 8.62 -7.72
C VAL A 257 -8.20 9.79 -8.67
N GLU A 258 -8.56 9.67 -9.95
CA GLU A 258 -8.38 10.75 -10.92
C GLU A 258 -9.25 11.98 -10.64
N GLU A 259 -10.43 11.80 -10.07
CA GLU A 259 -11.28 12.92 -9.63
C GLU A 259 -10.62 13.77 -8.53
N LEU A 260 -9.83 13.15 -7.65
CA LEU A 260 -9.07 13.83 -6.59
C LEU A 260 -7.62 14.16 -6.99
N ALA A 261 -7.18 13.66 -8.14
CA ALA A 261 -5.80 13.83 -8.61
C ALA A 261 -5.51 15.30 -8.90
N THR A 262 -4.35 15.74 -8.45
CA THR A 262 -3.84 17.11 -8.65
C THR A 262 -2.69 17.18 -9.63
N ARG A 263 -2.24 16.00 -10.11
CA ARG A 263 -1.16 15.80 -11.07
C ARG A 263 -1.35 14.46 -11.79
N ILE A 264 -0.61 14.28 -12.87
CA ILE A 264 -0.60 13.05 -13.67
C ILE A 264 0.40 12.03 -13.11
N GLN A 265 0.21 10.77 -13.47
CA GLN A 265 1.11 9.69 -13.06
C GLN A 265 2.53 9.92 -13.61
N ASN A 266 3.52 9.84 -12.72
CA ASN A 266 4.92 10.07 -13.05
C ASN A 266 5.82 9.04 -12.37
N SER A 267 5.41 7.77 -12.44
CA SER A 267 6.16 6.65 -11.92
C SER A 267 7.22 6.19 -12.91
N GLU A 268 8.37 5.78 -12.40
CA GLU A 268 9.40 5.08 -13.16
C GLU A 268 9.74 3.76 -12.45
N PHE A 269 10.37 2.82 -13.15
CA PHE A 269 10.83 1.58 -12.54
C PHE A 269 12.34 1.41 -12.68
N ARG A 270 12.93 0.69 -11.72
CA ARG A 270 14.34 0.28 -11.74
C ARG A 270 14.41 -1.18 -11.36
N ILE A 271 15.27 -1.95 -12.03
CA ILE A 271 15.57 -3.32 -11.62
C ILE A 271 16.75 -3.29 -10.66
N GLN A 272 16.55 -3.74 -9.43
CA GLN A 272 17.59 -3.89 -8.41
C GLN A 272 17.51 -5.30 -7.84
N ASN A 273 18.64 -6.01 -7.79
CA ASN A 273 18.70 -7.41 -7.34
C ASN A 273 17.62 -8.29 -8.00
N GLU A 274 17.47 -8.14 -9.33
CA GLU A 274 16.47 -8.86 -10.14
C GLU A 274 14.99 -8.53 -9.83
N ILE A 275 14.71 -7.54 -8.99
CA ILE A 275 13.35 -7.09 -8.62
C ILE A 275 13.07 -5.72 -9.26
N LYS A 276 11.87 -5.57 -9.81
CA LYS A 276 11.32 -4.30 -10.28
C LYS A 276 10.75 -3.50 -9.10
N LEU A 277 11.44 -2.43 -8.76
CA LEU A 277 10.93 -1.41 -7.85
C LEU A 277 10.36 -0.23 -8.64
N LEU A 278 9.21 0.27 -8.20
CA LEU A 278 8.57 1.47 -8.74
C LEU A 278 8.87 2.67 -7.86
N TYR A 279 9.27 3.77 -8.49
CA TYR A 279 9.67 5.02 -7.85
C TYR A 279 8.82 6.17 -8.37
N ASN A 280 8.67 7.20 -7.55
CA ASN A 280 8.18 8.48 -8.01
C ASN A 280 9.33 9.27 -8.66
N LYS A 281 9.15 9.65 -9.94
CA LYS A 281 10.19 10.38 -10.69
C LYS A 281 10.43 11.80 -10.17
N GLU A 282 9.39 12.47 -9.70
CA GLU A 282 9.48 13.86 -9.19
C GLU A 282 9.91 13.93 -7.73
N TYR A 283 9.54 12.92 -6.93
CA TYR A 283 9.79 12.87 -5.49
C TYR A 283 10.61 11.64 -5.13
N PRO A 284 11.92 11.62 -5.47
CA PRO A 284 12.78 10.45 -5.26
C PRO A 284 13.03 10.10 -3.80
N SER A 285 12.68 10.97 -2.84
CA SER A 285 12.72 10.66 -1.41
C SER A 285 11.53 9.82 -0.94
N ARG A 286 10.46 9.71 -1.75
CA ARG A 286 9.36 8.80 -1.43
C ARG A 286 9.87 7.35 -1.48
N PRO A 287 9.53 6.53 -0.48
CA PRO A 287 9.85 5.10 -0.52
C PRO A 287 9.29 4.47 -1.81
N PRO A 288 10.08 3.65 -2.51
CA PRO A 288 9.57 2.85 -3.62
C PRO A 288 8.63 1.76 -3.16
N PHE A 289 8.05 1.04 -4.12
CA PHE A 289 7.27 -0.17 -3.85
C PHE A 289 7.54 -1.28 -4.86
N VAL A 290 7.23 -2.51 -4.46
CA VAL A 290 7.28 -3.70 -5.31
C VAL A 290 5.89 -4.31 -5.42
N MET A 291 5.54 -4.75 -6.62
CA MET A 291 4.29 -5.49 -6.87
C MET A 291 4.57 -6.98 -6.85
N LEU A 292 3.84 -7.74 -6.04
CA LEU A 292 3.98 -9.19 -5.93
C LEU A 292 2.66 -9.92 -6.18
N VAL A 293 2.80 -11.23 -6.36
CA VAL A 293 1.73 -12.22 -6.41
C VAL A 293 2.06 -13.27 -5.33
N PRO A 294 1.08 -13.79 -4.55
CA PRO A 294 1.36 -14.82 -3.55
C PRO A 294 2.10 -16.00 -4.15
N LEU A 295 3.07 -16.54 -3.40
CA LEU A 295 3.86 -17.69 -3.86
C LEU A 295 2.97 -18.89 -4.20
N LYS A 296 1.87 -19.10 -3.47
CA LYS A 296 0.91 -20.18 -3.80
C LYS A 296 0.22 -19.99 -5.14
N GLU A 297 -0.13 -18.76 -5.50
CA GLU A 297 -0.73 -18.44 -6.80
C GLU A 297 0.29 -18.67 -7.93
N ILE A 298 1.55 -18.25 -7.72
CA ILE A 298 2.65 -18.52 -8.65
C ILE A 298 2.83 -20.02 -8.88
N ILE A 299 2.91 -20.80 -7.80
CA ILE A 299 3.08 -22.26 -7.88
C ILE A 299 1.88 -22.89 -8.60
N SER A 300 0.66 -22.51 -8.21
CA SER A 300 -0.59 -22.99 -8.77
C SER A 300 -0.63 -22.83 -10.29
N GLU A 301 -0.37 -21.62 -10.78
CA GLU A 301 -0.36 -21.32 -12.22
C GLU A 301 0.81 -22.03 -12.93
N ALA A 302 2.00 -22.05 -12.31
CA ALA A 302 3.20 -22.68 -12.88
C ALA A 302 3.00 -24.18 -13.16
N ILE A 303 2.39 -24.91 -12.22
CA ILE A 303 2.22 -26.37 -12.32
C ILE A 303 0.83 -26.80 -12.82
N GLY A 304 -0.05 -25.84 -13.10
CA GLY A 304 -1.43 -26.08 -13.54
C GLY A 304 -2.26 -26.86 -12.52
N SER A 305 -2.16 -26.52 -11.24
CA SER A 305 -2.88 -27.23 -10.16
C SER A 305 -3.54 -26.22 -9.21
N PRO A 306 -4.76 -26.47 -8.71
CA PRO A 306 -5.46 -25.52 -7.87
C PRO A 306 -4.63 -25.04 -6.66
N VAL A 307 -4.83 -23.79 -6.25
CA VAL A 307 -4.13 -23.15 -5.12
C VAL A 307 -4.24 -23.97 -3.84
N ALA A 308 -5.43 -24.54 -3.60
CA ALA A 308 -5.73 -25.36 -2.42
C ALA A 308 -5.25 -26.83 -2.53
N SER A 309 -4.65 -27.23 -3.65
CA SER A 309 -4.25 -28.63 -3.84
C SER A 309 -3.07 -29.02 -2.95
N SER A 310 -3.02 -30.29 -2.52
CA SER A 310 -1.87 -30.82 -1.77
C SER A 310 -0.57 -30.72 -2.55
N LYS A 311 -0.63 -30.77 -3.89
CA LYS A 311 0.54 -30.60 -4.76
C LYS A 311 1.10 -29.17 -4.67
N THR A 312 0.25 -28.15 -4.75
CA THR A 312 0.63 -26.74 -4.57
C THR A 312 1.15 -26.50 -3.16
N GLN A 313 0.46 -27.03 -2.14
CA GLN A 313 0.86 -26.90 -0.74
C GLN A 313 2.25 -27.51 -0.47
N LEU A 314 2.55 -28.68 -1.06
CA LEU A 314 3.84 -29.35 -0.90
C LEU A 314 5.01 -28.48 -1.41
N TYR A 315 4.88 -27.90 -2.60
CA TYR A 315 5.91 -27.00 -3.13
C TYR A 315 6.04 -25.72 -2.30
N TYR A 316 4.90 -25.16 -1.87
CA TYR A 316 4.88 -23.98 -1.02
C TYR A 316 5.67 -24.23 0.27
N GLU A 317 5.30 -25.27 1.03
CA GLU A 317 5.95 -25.63 2.30
C GLU A 317 7.45 -25.90 2.12
N LYS A 318 7.82 -26.60 1.06
CA LYS A 318 9.23 -26.90 0.75
C LYS A 318 10.04 -25.62 0.51
N LEU A 319 9.52 -24.67 -0.27
CA LEU A 319 10.20 -23.41 -0.56
C LEU A 319 10.27 -22.52 0.68
N VAL A 320 9.16 -22.28 1.37
CA VAL A 320 9.17 -21.38 2.55
C VAL A 320 10.04 -21.93 3.68
N SER A 321 10.08 -23.26 3.86
CA SER A 321 10.97 -23.88 4.87
C SER A 321 12.44 -23.75 4.50
N GLN A 322 12.77 -23.85 3.21
CA GLN A 322 14.14 -23.76 2.73
C GLN A 322 14.70 -22.33 2.78
N PHE A 323 13.87 -21.33 2.48
CA PHE A 323 14.29 -19.93 2.37
C PHE A 323 13.88 -19.06 3.56
N GLY A 324 13.22 -19.62 4.58
CA GLY A 324 12.85 -18.91 5.80
C GLY A 324 11.64 -17.97 5.67
N GLY A 325 10.74 -18.24 4.72
CA GLY A 325 9.50 -17.50 4.54
C GLY A 325 9.19 -17.11 3.11
N GLU A 326 7.94 -16.73 2.86
CA GLU A 326 7.44 -16.39 1.53
C GLU A 326 8.13 -15.15 0.92
N PHE A 327 8.30 -14.08 1.71
CA PHE A 327 9.01 -12.89 1.23
C PHE A 327 10.45 -13.21 0.81
N ASN A 328 11.15 -14.07 1.54
CA ASN A 328 12.50 -14.48 1.15
C ASN A 328 12.50 -15.22 -0.20
N VAL A 329 11.51 -16.09 -0.46
CA VAL A 329 11.38 -16.75 -1.76
C VAL A 329 11.11 -15.71 -2.86
N LEU A 330 10.15 -14.81 -2.64
CA LEU A 330 9.71 -13.85 -3.64
C LEU A 330 10.73 -12.75 -3.91
N LEU A 331 11.50 -12.33 -2.91
CA LEU A 331 12.37 -11.15 -3.00
C LEU A 331 13.86 -11.44 -2.99
N HIS A 332 14.32 -12.52 -2.34
CA HIS A 332 15.76 -12.66 -2.03
C HIS A 332 16.38 -13.97 -2.52
N ALA A 333 15.61 -15.04 -2.67
CA ALA A 333 16.12 -16.35 -3.05
C ALA A 333 16.67 -16.36 -4.48
N ASP A 334 17.82 -16.98 -4.69
CA ASP A 334 18.40 -17.16 -6.03
C ASP A 334 17.53 -18.10 -6.88
N LEU A 335 17.23 -17.70 -8.11
CA LEU A 335 16.40 -18.49 -9.05
C LEU A 335 16.92 -19.93 -9.27
N PRO A 336 18.25 -20.18 -9.41
CA PRO A 336 18.78 -21.54 -9.50
C PRO A 336 18.48 -22.41 -8.26
N GLU A 337 18.53 -21.84 -7.06
CA GLU A 337 18.17 -22.58 -5.84
C GLU A 337 16.66 -22.82 -5.77
N ILE A 338 15.81 -21.87 -6.19
CA ILE A 338 14.36 -22.12 -6.32
C ILE A 338 14.10 -23.30 -7.26
N THR A 339 14.78 -23.36 -8.41
CA THR A 339 14.66 -24.47 -9.37
C THR A 339 15.03 -25.81 -8.73
N LYS A 340 16.15 -25.87 -8.00
CA LYS A 340 16.64 -27.07 -7.31
C LYS A 340 15.65 -27.62 -6.27
N TYR A 341 14.96 -26.75 -5.52
CA TYR A 341 13.99 -27.17 -4.53
C TYR A 341 12.56 -27.27 -5.05
N SER A 342 12.27 -26.85 -6.29
CA SER A 342 10.94 -26.90 -6.89
C SER A 342 10.98 -27.40 -8.34
N THR A 343 10.62 -26.56 -9.32
CA THR A 343 10.71 -26.82 -10.76
C THR A 343 11.16 -25.56 -11.51
N ALA A 344 11.59 -25.73 -12.76
CA ALA A 344 11.98 -24.61 -13.62
C ALA A 344 10.81 -23.64 -13.89
N GLU A 345 9.58 -24.16 -13.99
CA GLU A 345 8.37 -23.36 -14.20
C GLU A 345 8.02 -22.50 -12.99
N ILE A 346 8.18 -23.03 -11.77
CA ILE A 346 7.96 -22.25 -10.54
C ILE A 346 9.02 -21.15 -10.43
N SER A 347 10.29 -21.47 -10.72
CA SER A 347 11.36 -20.48 -10.75
C SER A 347 11.13 -19.41 -11.81
N ASP A 348 10.65 -19.77 -13.00
CA ASP A 348 10.28 -18.82 -14.06
C ASP A 348 9.13 -17.92 -13.61
N GLY A 349 8.12 -18.50 -12.94
CA GLY A 349 7.01 -17.75 -12.38
C GLY A 349 7.45 -16.68 -11.38
N VAL A 350 8.34 -17.05 -10.44
CA VAL A 350 8.92 -16.08 -9.48
C VAL A 350 9.70 -14.99 -10.21
N ARG A 351 10.53 -15.34 -11.21
CA ARG A 351 11.27 -14.37 -12.02
C ARG A 351 10.34 -13.38 -12.72
N LYS A 352 9.28 -13.88 -13.38
CA LYS A 352 8.31 -13.05 -14.11
C LYS A 352 7.58 -12.09 -13.18
N VAL A 353 7.18 -12.55 -11.99
CA VAL A 353 6.60 -11.69 -10.95
C VAL A 353 7.61 -10.63 -10.49
N ARG A 354 8.86 -11.00 -10.18
CA ARG A 354 9.90 -10.05 -9.75
C ARG A 354 10.11 -8.89 -10.73
N ILE A 355 10.09 -9.17 -12.05
CA ILE A 355 10.28 -8.14 -13.08
C ILE A 355 8.96 -7.51 -13.56
N GLY A 356 7.81 -7.95 -13.05
CA GLY A 356 6.49 -7.49 -13.47
C GLY A 356 6.11 -7.87 -14.91
N ASP A 357 6.66 -8.96 -15.46
CA ASP A 357 6.30 -9.52 -16.76
C ASP A 357 5.09 -10.46 -16.61
N ILE A 358 3.93 -9.84 -16.37
CA ILE A 358 2.65 -10.49 -16.10
C ILE A 358 1.54 -9.89 -16.97
N VAL A 359 0.37 -10.52 -16.96
CA VAL A 359 -0.84 -10.10 -17.67
C VAL A 359 -1.89 -9.70 -16.66
N ILE A 360 -2.42 -8.50 -16.82
CA ILE A 360 -3.43 -7.93 -15.92
C ILE A 360 -4.69 -7.66 -16.70
N ASP A 361 -5.81 -8.17 -16.20
CA ASP A 361 -7.16 -7.90 -16.69
C ASP A 361 -7.99 -7.27 -15.56
N PRO A 362 -8.17 -5.93 -15.52
CA PRO A 362 -8.69 -5.27 -14.33
C PRO A 362 -10.16 -5.58 -14.01
N GLY A 363 -10.48 -5.64 -12.72
CA GLY A 363 -11.84 -5.83 -12.23
C GLY A 363 -12.73 -4.60 -12.38
N TYR A 364 -14.05 -4.81 -12.33
CA TYR A 364 -15.06 -3.77 -12.52
C TYR A 364 -16.43 -4.24 -12.02
N ASP A 365 -17.23 -3.31 -11.49
CA ASP A 365 -18.64 -3.54 -11.11
C ASP A 365 -18.92 -4.87 -10.36
N GLY A 366 -18.09 -5.21 -9.38
CA GLY A 366 -18.25 -6.43 -8.57
C GLY A 366 -17.53 -7.66 -9.14
N VAL A 367 -17.03 -7.60 -10.39
CA VAL A 367 -16.24 -8.64 -11.04
C VAL A 367 -14.78 -8.45 -10.67
N PHE A 368 -14.17 -9.48 -10.10
CA PHE A 368 -12.73 -9.48 -9.81
C PHE A 368 -11.91 -9.37 -11.09
N GLY A 369 -10.80 -8.65 -10.99
CA GLY A 369 -9.77 -8.70 -12.01
C GLY A 369 -8.96 -9.99 -11.94
N VAL A 370 -8.13 -10.17 -12.95
CA VAL A 370 -7.31 -11.37 -13.11
C VAL A 370 -5.87 -10.95 -13.36
N VAL A 371 -4.98 -11.32 -12.43
CA VAL A 371 -3.54 -11.33 -12.68
C VAL A 371 -3.12 -12.74 -13.09
N LYS A 372 -2.44 -12.85 -14.22
CA LYS A 372 -1.82 -14.08 -14.72
C LYS A 372 -0.34 -13.85 -14.97
N ILE A 373 0.46 -14.87 -14.76
CA ILE A 373 1.90 -14.80 -15.01
C ILE A 373 2.20 -15.04 -16.50
N TRP A 374 1.47 -15.93 -17.18
CA TRP A 374 1.71 -16.22 -18.60
C TRP A 374 0.57 -15.72 -19.52
N LYS A 375 0.96 -15.20 -20.69
CA LYS A 375 0.05 -14.86 -21.79
C LYS A 375 -0.49 -16.15 -22.40
N SER A 376 -1.81 -16.35 -22.38
CA SER A 376 -2.42 -17.58 -22.88
C SER A 376 -2.43 -17.63 -24.41
N ASP A 377 -1.75 -18.61 -25.01
CA ASP A 377 -2.03 -19.06 -26.38
C ASP A 377 -2.41 -20.56 -26.49
N LYS A 378 -2.13 -21.38 -25.47
CA LYS A 378 -2.62 -22.77 -25.31
C LYS A 378 -2.31 -23.27 -23.89
N GLU A 379 -3.29 -23.94 -23.28
CA GLU A 379 -3.20 -24.80 -22.07
C GLU A 379 -2.38 -24.30 -20.87
N ARG A 380 -3.10 -23.70 -19.89
CA ARG A 380 -2.97 -23.93 -18.43
C ARG A 380 -4.09 -23.15 -17.73
N ALA A 381 -5.32 -23.62 -17.93
CA ALA A 381 -6.46 -23.14 -17.13
C ALA A 381 -6.54 -23.99 -15.86
N LEU A 382 -6.45 -23.34 -14.70
CA LEU A 382 -7.57 -23.11 -13.78
C LEU A 382 -7.06 -22.15 -12.69
N VAL A 383 -7.13 -20.84 -12.97
CA VAL A 383 -7.21 -19.85 -11.89
C VAL A 383 -8.55 -20.12 -11.23
N ASP A 384 -8.52 -20.39 -9.94
CA ASP A 384 -9.66 -20.80 -9.14
C ASP A 384 -10.91 -20.00 -9.50
N THR A 385 -11.90 -20.65 -10.13
CA THR A 385 -13.22 -20.05 -10.37
C THR A 385 -13.97 -19.80 -9.05
N SER A 386 -13.42 -20.24 -7.92
CA SER A 386 -13.82 -19.88 -6.57
C SER A 386 -12.97 -18.76 -5.95
N LYS A 387 -12.49 -17.78 -6.74
CA LYS A 387 -12.27 -16.40 -6.23
C LYS A 387 -13.58 -15.78 -5.67
N GLU A 388 -14.43 -16.54 -4.99
CA GLU A 388 -15.13 -16.09 -3.81
C GLU A 388 -14.08 -15.83 -2.72
N GLN A 389 -13.43 -14.68 -2.80
CA GLN A 389 -13.16 -13.99 -1.55
C GLN A 389 -14.56 -13.73 -0.97
N LEU A 390 -15.01 -14.63 -0.08
CA LEU A 390 -16.18 -14.46 0.76
C LEU A 390 -16.19 -12.99 1.15
N GLY A 391 -17.23 -12.29 0.67
CA GLY A 391 -17.40 -10.88 0.93
C GLY A 391 -17.27 -10.69 2.43
N LEU A 392 -16.31 -9.86 2.84
CA LEU A 392 -16.30 -9.32 4.18
C LEU A 392 -17.22 -8.09 4.16
N PHE A 393 -18.50 -8.42 4.05
CA PHE A 393 -19.62 -7.75 4.69
C PHE A 393 -20.41 -8.82 5.42
#